data_AF-A0A2E7VHQ8-F1
#
_entry.id   AF-A0A2E7VHQ8-F1
#
_cell.length_a   1.000
_cell.length_b   1.000
_cell.length_c   1.000
_cell.angle_alpha   90.00
_cell.angle_beta   90.00
_cell.angle_gamma   90.00
#
_symmetry.space_group_name_H-M   'P 1'
#
loop_
_entity.id
_entity.type
_entity.pdbx_description
1 polymer ?
#
loop_
_entity_poly.entity_id
_entity_poly.type
_entity_poly.pdbx_seq_one_letter_code
_entity_poly.pdbx_strand_id
1 'polypeptide(L)'
;MKHLLHGFAFLALVLGGCETGGGGVGARRDPADDYRSATYDVERHRRDMINSKPDEPFHEMNQRQLNWALERQAKAIEERFLDLERKAEEPLPPPSPSPIRWMVLQPDNSLGFAVNPGNAPTDGTWTKWAEQGGRKLLQFEILNGLKEGKEITFYLTGKRKSETLFRKGKRNGPSTSWRPNGNKQWERHYRDDEKDGLWISYNEDGTELRHTTYKNGQEVKEE
;
A
#
# COMPACT_ATOMS: atom_id res chain seq x y z
N MET A 1 18.19 -50.13 -14.39
CA MET A 1 17.47 -51.06 -13.49
C MET A 1 17.21 -50.33 -12.18
N LYS A 2 15.91 -50.13 -11.86
CA LYS A 2 15.30 -49.78 -10.54
C LYS A 2 15.70 -48.43 -9.90
N HIS A 3 14.85 -47.50 -9.46
CA HIS A 3 13.41 -47.13 -9.53
C HIS A 3 13.43 -45.62 -9.12
N LEU A 4 12.93 -44.68 -9.92
CA LEU A 4 11.58 -44.08 -9.92
C LEU A 4 11.04 -43.54 -8.57
N LEU A 5 10.96 -42.21 -8.51
CA LEU A 5 9.94 -41.30 -7.92
C LEU A 5 9.40 -41.53 -6.49
N HIS A 6 9.27 -40.44 -5.73
CA HIS A 6 8.04 -39.76 -5.25
C HIS A 6 8.54 -38.66 -4.27
N GLY A 7 8.26 -37.38 -4.43
CA GLY A 7 6.93 -36.78 -4.34
C GLY A 7 6.97 -35.73 -3.22
N PHE A 8 6.97 -34.46 -3.63
CA PHE A 8 6.21 -33.32 -3.08
C PHE A 8 5.94 -33.15 -1.57
N ALA A 9 5.92 -31.85 -1.21
CA ALA A 9 5.02 -31.21 -0.24
C ALA A 9 5.55 -31.01 1.20
N PHE A 10 5.85 -29.75 1.53
CA PHE A 10 5.09 -28.89 2.47
C PHE A 10 5.63 -29.05 3.92
N LEU A 11 5.78 -28.06 4.78
CA LEU A 11 5.29 -26.69 4.89
C LEU A 11 6.18 -25.98 5.94
N ALA A 12 6.13 -24.65 5.93
CA ALA A 12 6.57 -23.78 7.00
C ALA A 12 5.98 -24.12 8.39
N LEU A 13 6.54 -23.42 9.38
CA LEU A 13 6.10 -23.17 10.77
C LEU A 13 6.63 -24.08 11.90
N VAL A 14 7.54 -23.47 12.69
CA VAL A 14 7.30 -23.03 14.08
C VAL A 14 6.80 -24.10 15.08
N LEU A 15 7.65 -24.35 16.10
CA LEU A 15 7.42 -25.00 17.39
C LEU A 15 7.28 -26.54 17.41
N GLY A 16 8.07 -27.17 18.29
CA GLY A 16 7.76 -28.49 18.86
C GLY A 16 8.86 -29.54 18.71
N GLY A 17 9.19 -30.23 19.82
CA GLY A 17 10.13 -31.35 19.92
C GLY A 17 9.77 -32.54 19.02
N CYS A 18 10.47 -33.68 19.02
CA CYS A 18 10.97 -34.50 20.12
C CYS A 18 11.85 -35.60 19.47
N GLU A 19 13.05 -35.87 20.00
CA GLU A 19 13.40 -37.11 20.75
C GLU A 19 13.75 -38.36 19.92
N THR A 20 14.97 -38.87 20.16
CA THR A 20 15.22 -40.24 20.68
C THR A 20 16.62 -40.21 21.32
N GLY A 21 16.88 -40.51 22.60
CA GLY A 21 16.06 -40.90 23.73
C GLY A 21 17.00 -41.03 24.94
N GLY A 22 16.42 -41.07 26.15
CA GLY A 22 17.08 -41.67 27.32
C GLY A 22 17.45 -40.72 28.47
N GLY A 23 16.43 -40.17 29.14
CA GLY A 23 16.41 -40.12 30.61
C GLY A 23 17.02 -38.90 31.30
N GLY A 24 16.16 -38.06 31.89
CA GLY A 24 16.59 -37.14 32.96
C GLY A 24 15.79 -35.86 33.11
N VAL A 25 14.57 -35.98 33.65
CA VAL A 25 13.91 -35.03 34.57
C VAL A 25 14.09 -33.52 34.30
N GLY A 26 13.05 -32.92 33.69
CA GLY A 26 12.41 -31.68 34.15
C GLY A 26 13.28 -30.50 34.61
N ALA A 27 13.87 -29.78 33.67
CA ALA A 27 14.18 -28.36 33.85
C ALA A 27 13.63 -27.61 32.63
N ARG A 28 12.83 -26.56 32.86
CA ARG A 28 12.44 -25.62 31.78
C ARG A 28 13.75 -25.10 31.18
N ARG A 29 14.05 -25.44 29.92
CA ARG A 29 15.22 -24.87 29.25
C ARG A 29 14.98 -23.38 29.09
N ASP A 30 15.85 -22.58 29.68
CA ASP A 30 15.85 -21.13 29.52
C ASP A 30 16.10 -20.84 28.03
N PRO A 31 15.25 -20.06 27.34
CA PRO A 31 15.52 -19.63 25.97
C PRO A 31 16.87 -18.94 25.81
N ALA A 32 17.39 -18.31 26.87
CA ALA A 32 18.73 -17.76 26.89
C ALA A 32 19.82 -18.85 26.93
N ASP A 33 19.54 -20.03 27.51
CA ASP A 33 20.46 -21.17 27.47
C ASP A 33 20.43 -21.88 26.12
N ASP A 34 19.29 -21.95 25.44
CA ASP A 34 19.23 -22.44 24.06
C ASP A 34 19.97 -21.47 23.10
N TYR A 35 19.85 -20.15 23.31
CA TYR A 35 20.61 -19.15 22.54
C TYR A 35 22.11 -19.21 22.84
N ARG A 36 22.49 -19.35 24.12
CA ARG A 36 23.89 -19.56 24.53
C ARG A 36 24.44 -20.85 23.92
N SER A 37 23.70 -21.95 23.95
CA SER A 37 24.05 -23.22 23.32
C SER A 37 24.26 -23.04 21.81
N ALA A 38 23.34 -22.38 21.11
CA ALA A 38 23.45 -22.15 19.67
C ALA A 38 24.66 -21.27 19.31
N THR A 39 24.92 -20.21 20.09
CA THR A 39 26.14 -19.40 19.91
C THR A 39 27.41 -20.18 20.23
N TYR A 40 27.37 -21.08 21.22
CA TYR A 40 28.48 -21.97 21.55
C TYR A 40 28.72 -23.00 20.45
N ASP A 41 27.67 -23.51 19.81
CA ASP A 41 27.74 -24.47 18.71
C ASP A 41 28.26 -23.83 17.42
N VAL A 42 27.86 -22.57 17.14
CA VAL A 42 28.41 -21.76 16.03
C VAL A 42 29.88 -21.46 16.27
N GLU A 43 30.27 -21.04 17.47
CA GLU A 43 31.67 -20.75 17.79
C GLU A 43 32.52 -22.02 17.93
N ARG A 44 31.92 -23.15 18.32
CA ARG A 44 32.54 -24.49 18.26
C ARG A 44 32.78 -24.88 16.80
N HIS A 45 31.78 -24.81 15.94
CA HIS A 45 31.94 -25.08 14.50
C HIS A 45 32.96 -24.14 13.86
N ARG A 46 32.96 -22.86 14.24
CA ARG A 46 33.96 -21.89 13.79
C ARG A 46 35.37 -22.27 14.24
N ARG A 47 35.56 -22.66 15.51
CA ARG A 47 36.84 -23.16 16.01
C ARG A 47 37.24 -24.47 15.34
N ASP A 48 36.30 -25.37 15.10
CA ASP A 48 36.57 -26.65 14.43
C ASP A 48 37.00 -26.40 12.99
N MET A 49 36.37 -25.47 12.27
CA MET A 49 36.78 -25.01 10.93
C MET A 49 38.14 -24.28 10.90
N ILE A 50 38.55 -23.64 12.01
CA ILE A 50 39.83 -22.93 12.15
C ILE A 50 40.96 -23.87 12.61
N ASN A 51 40.66 -24.82 13.50
CA ASN A 51 41.61 -25.75 14.12
C ASN A 51 41.79 -27.04 13.31
N SER A 52 40.79 -27.47 12.53
CA SER A 52 41.08 -28.28 11.36
C SER A 52 41.85 -27.34 10.44
N LYS A 53 43.16 -27.56 10.22
CA LYS A 53 43.82 -26.92 9.08
C LYS A 53 42.97 -27.29 7.87
N PRO A 54 42.20 -26.36 7.27
CA PRO A 54 41.56 -26.70 6.01
C PRO A 54 42.74 -26.91 5.08
N ASP A 55 42.82 -28.06 4.42
CA ASP A 55 43.75 -28.19 3.31
C ASP A 55 43.55 -26.95 2.42
N GLU A 56 44.63 -26.38 1.85
CA GLU A 56 44.59 -25.22 0.93
C GLU A 56 43.33 -25.18 0.02
N PRO A 57 42.85 -26.32 -0.54
CA PRO A 57 41.62 -26.38 -1.33
C PRO A 57 40.34 -25.87 -0.65
N PHE A 58 40.15 -26.09 0.67
CA PHE A 58 38.96 -25.64 1.40
C PHE A 58 38.98 -24.14 1.69
N HIS A 59 40.17 -23.57 1.93
CA HIS A 59 40.34 -22.13 2.06
C HIS A 59 40.06 -21.42 0.72
N GLU A 60 40.61 -21.97 -0.37
CA GLU A 60 40.33 -21.47 -1.72
C GLU A 60 38.86 -21.59 -2.10
N MET A 61 38.18 -22.69 -1.77
CA MET A 61 36.77 -22.89 -2.10
C MET A 61 35.88 -21.84 -1.43
N ASN A 62 36.12 -21.53 -0.15
CA ASN A 62 35.37 -20.51 0.58
C ASN A 62 35.64 -19.09 0.03
N GLN A 63 36.89 -18.78 -0.34
CA GLN A 63 37.20 -17.51 -1.00
C GLN A 63 36.55 -17.39 -2.38
N ARG A 64 36.53 -18.47 -3.18
CA ARG A 64 35.84 -18.49 -4.48
C ARG A 64 34.34 -18.28 -4.34
N GLN A 65 33.70 -18.90 -3.35
CA GLN A 65 32.26 -18.71 -3.09
C GLN A 65 31.94 -17.28 -2.65
N LEU A 66 32.78 -16.68 -1.79
CA LEU A 66 32.62 -15.30 -1.36
C LEU A 66 32.80 -14.32 -2.53
N ASN A 67 33.86 -14.48 -3.32
CA ASN A 67 34.13 -13.64 -4.49
C ASN A 67 32.99 -13.76 -5.52
N TRP A 68 32.50 -14.96 -5.78
CA TRP A 68 31.35 -15.18 -6.67
C TRP A 68 30.07 -14.50 -6.18
N ALA A 69 29.80 -14.51 -4.86
CA ALA A 69 28.64 -13.83 -4.29
C ALA A 69 28.77 -12.30 -4.42
N LEU A 70 29.97 -11.77 -4.17
CA LEU A 70 30.27 -10.34 -4.30
C LEU A 70 30.17 -9.88 -5.76
N GLU A 71 30.71 -10.64 -6.72
CA GLU A 71 30.61 -10.36 -8.15
C GLU A 71 29.16 -10.34 -8.63
N ARG A 72 28.32 -11.28 -8.16
CA ARG A 72 26.89 -11.27 -8.48
C ARG A 72 26.17 -10.06 -7.93
N GLN A 73 26.49 -9.64 -6.71
CA GLN A 73 25.91 -8.42 -6.14
C GLN A 73 26.37 -7.18 -6.89
N ALA A 74 27.66 -7.07 -7.21
CA ALA A 74 28.21 -5.97 -7.99
C ALA A 74 27.52 -5.85 -9.36
N LYS A 75 27.37 -6.98 -10.07
CA LYS A 75 26.70 -7.03 -11.37
C LYS A 75 25.23 -6.59 -11.28
N ALA A 76 24.50 -7.05 -10.26
CA ALA A 76 23.10 -6.65 -10.08
C ALA A 76 22.95 -5.16 -9.76
N ILE A 77 23.90 -4.57 -9.04
CA ILE A 77 23.95 -3.12 -8.77
C ILE A 77 24.23 -2.35 -10.07
N GLU A 78 25.20 -2.81 -10.86
CA GLU A 78 25.56 -2.18 -12.14
C GLU A 78 24.43 -2.25 -13.16
N GLU A 79 23.77 -3.40 -13.32
CA GLU A 79 22.58 -3.56 -14.18
C GLU A 79 21.44 -2.62 -13.75
N ARG A 80 21.22 -2.48 -12.44
CA ARG A 80 20.21 -1.56 -11.90
C ARG A 80 20.58 -0.10 -12.14
N PHE A 81 21.85 0.25 -12.04
CA PHE A 81 22.34 1.60 -12.30
C PHE A 81 22.17 1.97 -13.78
N LEU A 82 22.57 1.08 -14.70
CA LEU A 82 22.38 1.27 -16.14
C LEU A 82 20.90 1.38 -16.55
N ASP A 83 20.00 0.63 -15.91
CA ASP A 83 18.55 0.78 -16.14
C ASP A 83 18.04 2.15 -15.69
N LEU A 84 18.59 2.69 -14.59
CA LEU A 84 18.24 4.03 -14.12
C LEU A 84 18.80 5.14 -15.02
N GLU A 85 20.03 4.99 -15.52
CA GLU A 85 20.61 5.92 -16.50
C GLU A 85 19.80 5.92 -17.79
N ARG A 86 19.45 4.75 -18.33
CA ARG A 86 18.58 4.64 -19.51
C ARG A 86 17.24 5.33 -19.31
N LYS A 87 16.60 5.15 -18.15
CA LYS A 87 15.33 5.82 -17.81
C LYS A 87 15.48 7.34 -17.61
N ALA A 88 16.66 7.80 -17.22
CA ALA A 88 16.96 9.22 -17.10
C ALA A 88 17.26 9.87 -18.47
N GLU A 89 17.78 9.09 -19.42
CA GLU A 89 18.02 9.50 -20.81
C GLU A 89 16.79 9.37 -21.71
N GLU A 90 15.76 8.62 -21.30
CA GLU A 90 14.48 8.60 -21.98
C GLU A 90 13.94 10.03 -22.12
N PRO A 91 13.65 10.50 -23.35
CA PRO A 91 13.17 11.86 -23.56
C PRO A 91 11.92 12.07 -22.72
N LEU A 92 11.96 13.08 -21.86
CA LEU A 92 10.85 13.42 -20.99
C LEU A 92 9.56 13.44 -21.84
N PRO A 93 8.46 12.83 -21.35
CA PRO A 93 7.18 12.94 -22.04
C PRO A 93 6.92 14.43 -22.29
N PRO A 94 6.33 14.80 -23.44
CA PRO A 94 6.11 16.19 -23.79
C PRO A 94 5.47 16.89 -22.58
N PRO A 95 5.94 18.09 -22.19
CA PRO A 95 5.44 18.75 -21.00
C PRO A 95 3.92 18.82 -21.12
N SER A 96 3.21 18.14 -20.19
CA SER A 96 1.77 18.36 -20.07
C SER A 96 1.58 19.87 -19.93
N PRO A 97 0.66 20.50 -20.68
CA PRO A 97 0.51 21.96 -20.62
C PRO A 97 0.44 22.36 -19.16
N SER A 98 1.36 23.22 -18.73
CA SER A 98 1.43 23.68 -17.35
C SER A 98 0.03 24.16 -16.98
N PRO A 99 -0.63 23.55 -15.99
CA PRO A 99 -1.96 23.97 -15.61
C PRO A 99 -1.90 25.45 -15.25
N ILE A 100 -2.60 26.30 -16.00
CA ILE A 100 -2.64 27.74 -15.69
C ILE A 100 -3.34 27.84 -14.34
N ARG A 101 -2.57 28.27 -13.32
CA ARG A 101 -3.09 28.50 -11.97
C ARG A 101 -3.66 29.91 -11.92
N TRP A 102 -4.97 30.01 -11.88
CA TRP A 102 -5.66 31.25 -11.60
C TRP A 102 -5.80 31.42 -10.09
N MET A 103 -5.51 32.61 -9.61
CA MET A 103 -5.87 33.04 -8.27
C MET A 103 -7.31 33.56 -8.32
N VAL A 104 -8.21 32.94 -7.55
CA VAL A 104 -9.61 33.33 -7.44
C VAL A 104 -9.84 33.90 -6.06
N LEU A 105 -10.28 35.15 -5.98
CA LEU A 105 -10.70 35.78 -4.73
C LEU A 105 -12.11 35.28 -4.38
N GLN A 106 -12.26 34.65 -3.22
CA GLN A 106 -13.55 34.16 -2.72
C GLN A 106 -14.34 35.29 -2.02
N PRO A 107 -15.67 35.15 -1.82
CA PRO A 107 -16.50 36.15 -1.15
C PRO A 107 -16.10 36.45 0.31
N ASP A 108 -15.38 35.52 0.96
CA ASP A 108 -14.78 35.69 2.29
C ASP A 108 -13.39 36.36 2.25
N ASN A 109 -13.00 36.89 1.09
CA ASN A 109 -11.71 37.53 0.81
C ASN A 109 -10.50 36.57 0.85
N SER A 110 -10.72 35.25 0.86
CA SER A 110 -9.64 34.27 0.77
C SER A 110 -9.17 34.03 -0.67
N LEU A 111 -7.89 33.67 -0.84
CA LEU A 111 -7.29 33.32 -2.12
C LEU A 111 -7.41 31.82 -2.37
N GLY A 112 -8.17 31.43 -3.40
CA GLY A 112 -8.20 30.06 -3.93
C GLY A 112 -7.33 29.92 -5.19
N PHE A 113 -6.82 28.73 -5.46
CA PHE A 113 -6.12 28.42 -6.71
C PHE A 113 -7.01 27.51 -7.57
N ALA A 114 -7.36 27.94 -8.78
CA ALA A 114 -8.02 27.11 -9.78
C ALA A 114 -7.02 26.78 -10.89
N VAL A 115 -6.94 25.51 -11.28
CA VAL A 115 -6.18 25.07 -12.45
C VAL A 115 -7.13 25.08 -13.64
N ASN A 116 -6.79 25.78 -14.72
CA ASN A 116 -7.72 26.01 -15.82
C ASN A 116 -7.03 26.00 -17.21
N PRO A 117 -7.59 25.32 -18.22
CA PRO A 117 -7.20 25.47 -19.62
C PRO A 117 -8.09 26.42 -20.49
N GLY A 118 -9.06 27.19 -19.96
CA GLY A 118 -9.98 28.03 -20.76
C GLY A 118 -10.70 29.20 -20.03
N ASN A 119 -11.67 29.87 -20.69
CA ASN A 119 -12.35 31.09 -20.19
C ASN A 119 -13.86 30.88 -19.91
N ALA A 120 -14.20 30.24 -18.76
CA ALA A 120 -15.51 30.07 -18.08
C ALA A 120 -15.32 28.96 -17.01
N PRO A 121 -16.29 28.48 -16.20
CA PRO A 121 -16.14 27.17 -15.56
C PRO A 121 -16.17 26.09 -16.67
N THR A 122 -15.06 25.97 -17.39
CA THR A 122 -14.89 25.07 -18.51
C THR A 122 -14.70 23.66 -17.99
N ASP A 123 -15.08 22.72 -18.82
CA ASP A 123 -14.94 21.30 -18.57
C ASP A 123 -13.51 20.96 -18.13
N GLY A 124 -13.40 20.07 -17.15
CA GLY A 124 -12.13 19.65 -16.58
C GLY A 124 -12.18 19.44 -15.07
N THR A 125 -11.01 19.15 -14.51
CA THR A 125 -10.85 18.84 -13.09
C THR A 125 -10.54 20.08 -12.27
N TRP A 126 -11.44 20.41 -11.36
CA TRP A 126 -11.33 21.49 -10.40
C TRP A 126 -10.72 20.98 -9.11
N THR A 127 -9.78 21.73 -8.53
CA THR A 127 -9.16 21.40 -7.23
C THR A 127 -9.11 22.63 -6.35
N LYS A 128 -9.72 22.56 -5.16
CA LYS A 128 -9.56 23.56 -4.10
C LYS A 128 -8.42 23.15 -3.19
N TRP A 129 -7.56 24.10 -2.88
CA TRP A 129 -6.40 23.94 -2.02
C TRP A 129 -6.59 24.71 -0.71
N ALA A 130 -5.92 24.29 0.35
CA ALA A 130 -5.81 25.03 1.60
C ALA A 130 -4.93 26.27 1.40
N GLU A 131 -5.28 27.36 2.08
CA GLU A 131 -4.56 28.65 2.00
C GLU A 131 -3.09 28.51 2.38
N GLN A 132 -2.79 27.67 3.37
CA GLN A 132 -1.44 27.43 3.85
C GLN A 132 -0.99 25.99 3.53
N GLY A 133 0.22 25.87 2.99
CA GLY A 133 0.86 24.57 2.76
C GLY A 133 0.37 23.78 1.53
N GLY A 134 -0.49 24.36 0.68
CA GLY A 134 -0.80 23.81 -0.64
C GLY A 134 -1.40 22.40 -0.63
N ARG A 135 -2.16 22.04 0.41
CA ARG A 135 -2.82 20.73 0.51
C ARG A 135 -4.17 20.75 -0.19
N LYS A 136 -4.55 19.67 -0.87
CA LYS A 136 -5.88 19.55 -1.49
C LYS A 136 -6.96 19.49 -0.40
N LEU A 137 -8.08 20.17 -0.62
CA LEU A 137 -9.27 20.12 0.23
C LEU A 137 -10.44 19.44 -0.49
N LEU A 138 -10.56 19.69 -1.79
CA LEU A 138 -11.65 19.20 -2.63
C LEU A 138 -11.13 19.07 -4.06
N GLN A 139 -11.55 18.03 -4.76
CA GLN A 139 -11.34 17.83 -6.18
C GLN A 139 -12.63 17.34 -6.81
N PHE A 140 -13.04 17.88 -7.95
CA PHE A 140 -14.21 17.42 -8.70
C PHE A 140 -14.06 17.71 -10.18
N GLU A 141 -14.86 17.09 -11.01
CA GLU A 141 -14.85 17.26 -12.46
C GLU A 141 -16.12 17.97 -12.91
N ILE A 142 -15.98 18.89 -13.87
CA ILE A 142 -17.08 19.55 -14.58
C ILE A 142 -17.07 19.06 -16.03
N LEU A 143 -18.25 18.75 -16.57
CA LEU A 143 -18.48 18.49 -17.99
C LEU A 143 -19.80 19.17 -18.41
N ASN A 144 -19.75 19.95 -19.50
CA ASN A 144 -20.82 20.84 -19.97
C ASN A 144 -21.43 21.72 -18.85
N GLY A 145 -20.59 22.27 -17.97
CA GLY A 145 -21.02 23.13 -16.87
C GLY A 145 -21.70 22.41 -15.68
N LEU A 146 -21.76 21.08 -15.69
CA LEU A 146 -22.32 20.25 -14.61
C LEU A 146 -21.25 19.36 -14.00
N LYS A 147 -21.39 18.98 -12.71
CA LYS A 147 -20.49 17.99 -12.11
C LYS A 147 -20.65 16.63 -12.80
N GLU A 148 -19.54 16.03 -13.18
CA GLU A 148 -19.46 14.71 -13.81
C GLU A 148 -18.31 13.96 -13.16
N GLY A 149 -18.38 12.64 -13.03
CA GLY A 149 -17.28 11.86 -12.45
C GLY A 149 -17.17 12.02 -10.93
N LYS A 150 -15.94 11.96 -10.40
CA LYS A 150 -15.71 11.83 -8.95
C LYS A 150 -15.49 13.18 -8.28
N GLU A 151 -16.24 13.42 -7.21
CA GLU A 151 -15.91 14.41 -6.20
C GLU A 151 -15.16 13.76 -5.05
N ILE A 152 -13.97 14.27 -4.74
CA ILE A 152 -13.12 13.78 -3.66
C ILE A 152 -12.87 14.93 -2.67
N THR A 153 -13.19 14.73 -1.40
CA THR A 153 -12.80 15.64 -0.32
C THR A 153 -11.63 15.06 0.46
N PHE A 154 -10.82 15.95 1.04
CA PHE A 154 -9.62 15.58 1.77
C PHE A 154 -9.63 16.17 3.18
N TYR A 155 -9.01 15.45 4.11
CA TYR A 155 -8.64 16.00 5.41
C TYR A 155 -7.46 16.95 5.28
N LEU A 156 -7.26 17.81 6.28
CA LEU A 156 -6.06 18.67 6.37
C LEU A 156 -4.75 17.87 6.40
N THR A 157 -4.81 16.59 6.75
CA THR A 157 -3.69 15.64 6.69
C THR A 157 -3.34 15.19 5.26
N GLY A 158 -4.19 15.50 4.28
CA GLY A 158 -4.07 15.04 2.88
C GLY A 158 -4.72 13.68 2.60
N LYS A 159 -5.19 12.96 3.63
CA LYS A 159 -5.94 11.70 3.45
C LYS A 159 -7.32 11.99 2.85
N ARG A 160 -7.83 11.07 2.03
CA ARG A 160 -9.20 11.15 1.50
C ARG A 160 -10.20 11.12 2.66
N LYS A 161 -11.16 12.03 2.62
CA LYS A 161 -12.27 12.14 3.56
C LYS A 161 -13.54 11.58 2.97
N SER A 162 -13.84 11.88 1.71
CA SER A 162 -14.96 11.27 1.00
C SER A 162 -14.72 11.20 -0.50
N GLU A 163 -15.42 10.30 -1.16
CA GLU A 163 -15.45 10.13 -2.61
C GLU A 163 -16.90 9.88 -3.03
N THR A 164 -17.43 10.68 -3.95
CA THR A 164 -18.82 10.60 -4.41
C THR A 164 -18.87 10.69 -5.92
N LEU A 165 -19.62 9.78 -6.56
CA LEU A 165 -19.83 9.82 -8.00
C LEU A 165 -20.99 10.75 -8.39
N PHE A 166 -20.74 11.62 -9.36
CA PHE A 166 -21.70 12.54 -9.96
C PHE A 166 -21.90 12.23 -11.44
N ARG A 167 -23.11 12.45 -11.92
CA ARG A 167 -23.47 12.41 -13.34
C ARG A 167 -24.45 13.54 -13.62
N LYS A 168 -24.18 14.38 -14.61
CA LYS A 168 -25.04 15.52 -15.00
C LYS A 168 -25.45 16.39 -13.81
N GLY A 169 -24.52 16.63 -12.90
CA GLY A 169 -24.70 17.49 -11.72
C GLY A 169 -25.33 16.82 -10.51
N LYS A 170 -25.81 15.57 -10.62
CA LYS A 170 -26.48 14.83 -9.53
C LYS A 170 -25.61 13.70 -9.01
N ARG A 171 -25.75 13.35 -7.73
CA ARG A 171 -25.11 12.14 -7.18
C ARG A 171 -25.72 10.91 -7.85
N ASN A 172 -24.89 10.11 -8.48
CA ASN A 172 -25.33 8.93 -9.22
C ASN A 172 -24.23 7.88 -9.18
N GLY A 173 -24.41 6.85 -8.36
CA GLY A 173 -23.44 5.80 -8.09
C GLY A 173 -23.00 5.76 -6.62
N PRO A 174 -21.82 5.15 -6.36
CA PRO A 174 -21.30 4.98 -5.01
C PRO A 174 -20.82 6.30 -4.40
N SER A 175 -20.95 6.39 -3.08
CA SER A 175 -20.41 7.44 -2.24
C SER A 175 -19.85 6.81 -0.97
N THR A 176 -18.60 7.09 -0.66
CA THR A 176 -17.90 6.54 0.50
C THR A 176 -17.25 7.67 1.28
N SER A 177 -17.26 7.55 2.61
CA SER A 177 -16.50 8.44 3.50
C SER A 177 -15.62 7.63 4.42
N TRP A 178 -14.48 8.21 4.75
CA TRP A 178 -13.50 7.67 5.68
C TRP A 178 -13.31 8.64 6.83
N ARG A 179 -12.93 8.10 7.99
CA ARG A 179 -12.49 8.85 9.18
C ARG A 179 -11.00 9.20 9.05
N PRO A 180 -10.45 10.09 9.90
CA PRO A 180 -9.02 10.46 9.86
C PRO A 180 -8.06 9.27 10.07
N ASN A 181 -8.51 8.24 10.80
CA ASN A 181 -7.78 7.00 11.03
C ASN A 181 -7.71 6.10 9.77
N GLY A 182 -8.51 6.37 8.74
CA GLY A 182 -8.58 5.60 7.50
C GLY A 182 -9.72 4.59 7.46
N ASN A 183 -10.39 4.33 8.59
CA ASN A 183 -11.55 3.46 8.63
C ASN A 183 -12.72 4.09 7.89
N LYS A 184 -13.53 3.28 7.21
CA LYS A 184 -14.76 3.77 6.58
C LYS A 184 -15.68 4.32 7.67
N GLN A 185 -16.34 5.43 7.36
CA GLN A 185 -17.39 6.01 8.19
C GLN A 185 -18.76 5.56 7.69
N TRP A 186 -18.92 5.53 6.37
CA TRP A 186 -20.12 5.05 5.70
C TRP A 186 -19.84 4.74 4.22
N GLU A 187 -20.67 3.87 3.68
CA GLU A 187 -20.78 3.57 2.25
C GLU A 187 -22.24 3.69 1.85
N ARG A 188 -22.50 4.40 0.76
CA ARG A 188 -23.84 4.75 0.32
C ARG A 188 -23.89 4.66 -1.19
N HIS A 189 -25.10 4.51 -1.70
CA HIS A 189 -25.32 4.53 -3.13
C HIS A 189 -26.51 5.43 -3.47
N TYR A 190 -26.36 6.18 -4.55
CA TYR A 190 -27.32 7.20 -4.99
C TYR A 190 -27.74 6.95 -6.44
N ARG A 191 -28.97 7.32 -6.77
CA ARG A 191 -29.44 7.47 -8.16
C ARG A 191 -30.13 8.82 -8.27
N ASP A 192 -29.56 9.71 -9.08
CA ASP A 192 -30.09 11.05 -9.34
C ASP A 192 -30.43 11.85 -8.07
N ASP A 193 -29.49 11.87 -7.12
CA ASP A 193 -29.59 12.45 -5.77
C ASP A 193 -30.48 11.72 -4.75
N GLU A 194 -31.23 10.71 -5.18
CA GLU A 194 -32.03 9.86 -4.30
C GLU A 194 -31.20 8.69 -3.74
N LYS A 195 -31.57 8.22 -2.55
CA LYS A 195 -30.95 7.02 -1.96
C LYS A 195 -31.36 5.79 -2.78
N ASP A 196 -30.39 5.01 -3.24
CA ASP A 196 -30.67 3.81 -4.03
C ASP A 196 -29.54 2.79 -3.88
N GLY A 197 -29.87 1.59 -3.42
CA GLY A 197 -28.92 0.53 -3.09
C GLY A 197 -28.57 0.46 -1.60
N LEU A 198 -27.45 -0.21 -1.30
CA LEU A 198 -27.01 -0.51 0.06
C LEU A 198 -26.38 0.72 0.72
N TRP A 199 -26.80 1.00 1.95
CA TRP A 199 -26.26 2.06 2.80
C TRP A 199 -25.73 1.44 4.08
N ILE A 200 -24.42 1.51 4.27
CA ILE A 200 -23.71 0.96 5.42
C ILE A 200 -23.09 2.09 6.22
N SER A 201 -23.15 1.99 7.54
CA SER A 201 -22.45 2.86 8.48
C SER A 201 -21.54 2.02 9.37
N TYR A 202 -20.40 2.59 9.75
CA TYR A 202 -19.37 1.89 10.50
C TYR A 202 -19.03 2.63 11.80
N ASN A 203 -18.71 1.84 12.82
CA ASN A 203 -18.12 2.29 14.08
C ASN A 203 -16.70 2.84 13.86
N GLU A 204 -16.11 3.41 14.92
CA GLU A 204 -14.77 3.98 14.84
C GLU A 204 -13.68 2.93 14.62
N ASP A 205 -13.88 1.72 15.13
CA ASP A 205 -13.02 0.55 14.95
C ASP A 205 -13.15 -0.10 13.56
N GLY A 206 -14.10 0.37 12.75
CA GLY A 206 -14.38 -0.14 11.41
C GLY A 206 -15.37 -1.30 11.37
N THR A 207 -15.92 -1.72 12.51
CA THR A 207 -17.02 -2.70 12.54
C THR A 207 -18.29 -2.09 11.96
N GLU A 208 -19.08 -2.91 11.28
CA GLU A 208 -20.37 -2.47 10.76
C GLU A 208 -21.32 -2.14 11.91
N LEU A 209 -21.87 -0.92 11.89
CA LEU A 209 -22.85 -0.47 12.87
C LEU A 209 -24.28 -0.78 12.41
N ARG A 210 -24.56 -0.53 11.13
CA ARG A 210 -25.88 -0.74 10.51
C ARG A 210 -25.74 -0.73 9.00
N HIS A 211 -26.50 -1.60 8.32
CA HIS A 211 -26.82 -1.45 6.91
C HIS A 211 -28.32 -1.28 6.68
N THR A 212 -28.69 -0.71 5.54
CA THR A 212 -30.08 -0.52 5.11
C THR A 212 -30.11 -0.46 3.59
N THR A 213 -31.04 -1.15 2.96
CA THR A 213 -31.21 -1.11 1.50
C THR A 213 -32.28 -0.07 1.15
N TYR A 214 -31.99 0.79 0.19
CA TYR A 214 -32.92 1.79 -0.33
C TYR A 214 -33.29 1.52 -1.78
N LYS A 215 -34.52 1.86 -2.17
CA LYS A 215 -34.97 1.89 -3.57
C LYS A 215 -35.85 3.11 -3.78
N ASN A 216 -35.48 3.98 -4.72
CA ASN A 216 -36.18 5.25 -4.98
C ASN A 216 -36.39 6.09 -3.70
N GLY A 217 -35.34 6.20 -2.87
CA GLY A 217 -35.37 6.94 -1.62
C GLY A 217 -36.07 6.24 -0.45
N GLN A 218 -36.75 5.11 -0.67
CA GLN A 218 -37.48 4.38 0.37
C GLN A 218 -36.68 3.20 0.91
N GLU A 219 -36.73 3.01 2.23
CA GLU A 219 -36.11 1.86 2.90
C GLU A 219 -36.87 0.59 2.55
N VAL A 220 -36.13 -0.40 2.04
CA VAL A 220 -36.63 -1.75 1.78
C VAL A 220 -36.20 -2.61 2.97
N LYS A 221 -37.17 -3.11 3.73
CA LYS A 221 -36.91 -4.12 4.75
C LYS A 221 -36.83 -5.47 4.06
N GLU A 222 -35.74 -6.20 4.30
CA GLU A 222 -35.69 -7.62 3.95
C GLU A 222 -36.58 -8.38 4.94
N GLU A 223 -37.52 -9.18 4.42
CA GLU A 223 -38.39 -10.09 5.19
C GLU A 223 -37.68 -11.42 5.47
#